data_AF-A0A512PR99-F1
#
_entry.id   AF-A0A512PR99-F1
#
_cell.length_a   1.000
_cell.length_b   1.000
_cell.length_c   1.000
_cell.angle_alpha   90.00
_cell.angle_beta   90.00
_cell.angle_gamma   90.00
#
_symmetry.space_group_name_H-M   'P 1'
#
loop_
_entity.id
_entity.type
_entity.pdbx_description
1 polymer ?
#
loop_
_entity_poly.entity_id
_entity_poly.type
_entity_poly.pdbx_seq_one_letter_code
_entity_poly.pdbx_strand_id
1 'polypeptide(L)'
;MKFSDHLTPAGRRSHPVTIDTSQIKHHHIRTHQKSHHIHWESVLMLISLTNKKHKTIVVDSRQGLFAVPETTNQLFNAVKQKQRVLPPNSFRRMPIHAGVTEYIPFIFGQLRFTPLKKTETGDQIWIAASKVENHEIISSTDNALKVWFKKCEEPLIIPTSFYFLNTRLKEIDDVWDYQMSMRANIRIALGKKANVRYSQYLLSKFPNSPLDLILDSNRIAIKETMKYYCIDIDDAIVEAILKKSIQ
;
A
#
# COMPACT_ATOMS: atom_id res chain seq x y z
N MET A 1 -3.81 -23.25 -2.29
CA MET A 1 -5.02 -22.48 -2.68
C MET A 1 -5.08 -22.38 -4.19
N LYS A 2 -6.19 -22.82 -4.78
CA LYS A 2 -6.49 -22.72 -6.22
C LYS A 2 -7.60 -21.71 -6.44
N PHE A 3 -7.30 -20.68 -7.22
CA PHE A 3 -8.19 -19.56 -7.47
C PHE A 3 -9.32 -19.91 -8.45
N SER A 4 -9.04 -20.81 -9.39
CA SER A 4 -9.98 -21.33 -10.38
C SER A 4 -11.24 -21.97 -9.78
N ASP A 5 -11.14 -22.50 -8.55
CA ASP A 5 -12.26 -23.08 -7.80
C ASP A 5 -13.33 -22.04 -7.41
N HIS A 6 -12.92 -20.77 -7.31
CA HIS A 6 -13.79 -19.65 -6.92
C HIS A 6 -14.46 -18.96 -8.11
N LEU A 7 -14.21 -19.46 -9.33
CA LEU A 7 -14.84 -18.95 -10.54
C LEU A 7 -16.24 -19.55 -10.76
N THR A 8 -17.09 -18.77 -11.41
CA THR A 8 -18.35 -19.23 -12.02
C THR A 8 -18.05 -20.02 -13.31
N PRO A 9 -19.03 -20.74 -13.89
CA PRO A 9 -18.87 -21.33 -15.21
C PRO A 9 -18.51 -20.31 -16.30
N ALA A 10 -18.98 -19.07 -16.19
CA ALA A 10 -18.54 -17.99 -17.08
C ALA A 10 -17.07 -17.63 -16.86
N GLY A 11 -16.65 -17.46 -15.60
CA GLY A 11 -15.26 -17.19 -15.25
C GLY A 11 -14.29 -18.26 -15.72
N ARG A 12 -14.63 -19.55 -15.57
CA ARG A 12 -13.79 -20.66 -16.05
C ARG A 12 -13.62 -20.68 -17.57
N ARG A 13 -14.64 -20.25 -18.33
CA ARG A 13 -14.54 -20.10 -19.80
C ARG A 13 -13.63 -18.95 -20.19
N SER A 14 -13.69 -17.83 -19.48
CA SER A 14 -12.83 -16.66 -19.71
C SER A 14 -11.40 -16.86 -19.20
N HIS A 15 -11.18 -17.79 -18.28
CA HIS A 15 -9.89 -18.07 -17.65
C HIS A 15 -9.60 -19.58 -17.65
N PRO A 16 -9.38 -20.19 -18.84
CA PRO A 16 -9.33 -21.65 -18.98
C PRO A 16 -8.10 -22.30 -18.33
N VAL A 17 -6.97 -21.58 -18.27
CA VAL A 17 -5.69 -22.12 -17.75
C VAL A 17 -5.19 -21.34 -16.56
N THR A 18 -5.20 -20.00 -16.63
CA THR A 18 -4.74 -19.13 -15.56
C THR A 18 -5.63 -17.89 -15.54
N ILE A 19 -5.88 -17.34 -14.36
CA ILE A 19 -6.72 -16.16 -14.23
C ILE A 19 -5.95 -14.94 -14.72
N ASP A 20 -6.49 -14.32 -15.77
CA ASP A 20 -6.06 -13.02 -16.27
C ASP A 20 -6.81 -11.90 -15.56
N THR A 21 -6.08 -11.17 -14.74
CA THR A 21 -6.61 -10.07 -13.93
C THR A 21 -7.04 -8.87 -14.77
N SER A 22 -6.57 -8.74 -16.02
CA SER A 22 -7.04 -7.68 -16.93
C SER A 22 -8.45 -7.96 -17.48
N GLN A 23 -8.84 -9.23 -17.52
CA GLN A 23 -10.13 -9.67 -18.07
C GLN A 23 -11.13 -10.06 -16.99
N ILE A 24 -10.73 -10.06 -15.72
CA ILE A 24 -11.59 -10.48 -14.63
C ILE A 24 -12.76 -9.51 -14.45
N LYS A 25 -13.98 -10.05 -14.42
CA LYS A 25 -15.20 -9.27 -14.24
C LYS A 25 -15.96 -9.81 -13.04
N HIS A 26 -16.84 -8.97 -12.48
CA HIS A 26 -17.69 -9.34 -11.35
C HIS A 26 -18.43 -10.68 -11.52
N HIS A 27 -19.01 -10.94 -12.70
CA HIS A 27 -19.76 -12.17 -12.96
C HIS A 27 -18.88 -13.42 -13.18
N HIS A 28 -17.54 -13.27 -13.22
CA HIS A 28 -16.60 -14.39 -13.28
C HIS A 28 -16.41 -15.04 -11.90
N ILE A 29 -16.78 -14.37 -10.81
CA ILE A 29 -16.50 -14.81 -9.43
C ILE A 29 -17.80 -15.22 -8.75
N ARG A 30 -17.75 -16.26 -7.90
CA ARG A 30 -18.90 -16.68 -7.10
C ARG A 30 -19.21 -15.63 -6.03
N THR A 31 -20.43 -15.09 -6.06
CA THR A 31 -20.87 -13.98 -5.18
C THR A 31 -21.75 -14.42 -4.01
N HIS A 32 -21.87 -15.73 -3.75
CA HIS A 32 -22.87 -16.29 -2.83
C HIS A 32 -22.57 -16.16 -1.33
N GLN A 33 -21.49 -15.50 -0.92
CA GLN A 33 -21.18 -15.31 0.50
C GLN A 33 -21.79 -14.00 1.02
N LYS A 34 -22.69 -14.11 2.01
CA LYS A 34 -23.50 -13.01 2.53
C LYS A 34 -22.71 -11.97 3.35
N SER A 35 -21.50 -12.29 3.81
CA SER A 35 -20.57 -11.31 4.37
C SER A 35 -19.14 -11.79 4.18
N HIS A 36 -18.29 -10.92 3.64
CA HIS A 36 -16.86 -11.17 3.55
C HIS A 36 -16.16 -10.26 4.55
N HIS A 37 -15.71 -10.85 5.65
CA HIS A 37 -14.74 -10.18 6.49
C HIS A 37 -13.36 -10.28 5.82
N ILE A 38 -12.79 -9.14 5.44
CA ILE A 38 -11.46 -9.10 4.80
C ILE A 38 -10.39 -9.36 5.87
N HIS A 39 -9.75 -10.52 5.78
CA HIS A 39 -8.55 -10.83 6.57
C HIS A 39 -7.32 -10.24 5.89
N TRP A 40 -7.01 -8.97 6.20
CA TRP A 40 -5.96 -8.22 5.53
C TRP A 40 -4.58 -8.90 5.44
N GLU A 41 -4.23 -9.74 6.42
CA GLU A 41 -2.97 -10.49 6.43
C GLU A 41 -2.85 -11.57 5.34
N SER A 42 -3.98 -12.06 4.82
CA SER A 42 -4.06 -13.07 3.75
C SER A 42 -4.38 -12.48 2.38
N VAL A 43 -4.70 -11.19 2.30
CA VAL A 43 -4.97 -10.50 1.03
C VAL A 43 -3.69 -10.41 0.22
N LEU A 44 -3.79 -10.80 -1.04
CA LEU A 44 -2.70 -10.85 -2.02
C LEU A 44 -2.81 -9.73 -3.04
N MET A 45 -4.03 -9.38 -3.44
CA MET A 45 -4.28 -8.37 -4.45
C MET A 45 -5.67 -7.76 -4.29
N LEU A 46 -5.81 -6.50 -4.67
CA LEU A 46 -7.09 -5.83 -4.84
C LEU A 46 -7.20 -5.36 -6.29
N ILE A 47 -8.32 -5.65 -6.95
CA ILE A 47 -8.57 -5.27 -8.34
C ILE A 47 -9.79 -4.37 -8.33
N SER A 48 -9.60 -3.11 -8.72
CA SER A 48 -10.72 -2.18 -8.85
C SER A 48 -11.67 -2.65 -9.96
N LEU A 49 -12.97 -2.49 -9.74
CA LEU A 49 -13.99 -2.82 -10.73
C LEU A 49 -14.83 -1.59 -11.06
N THR A 50 -15.07 -1.40 -12.35
CA THR A 50 -16.10 -0.49 -12.85
C THR A 50 -17.49 -1.14 -12.77
N ASN A 51 -18.02 -1.32 -11.56
CA ASN A 51 -19.37 -1.85 -11.33
C ASN A 51 -20.09 -1.13 -10.18
N LYS A 52 -21.41 -0.93 -10.33
CA LYS A 52 -22.22 -0.13 -9.39
C LYS A 52 -22.36 -0.78 -8.01
N LYS A 53 -22.46 -2.11 -7.94
CA LYS A 53 -22.73 -2.85 -6.70
C LYS A 53 -21.46 -3.34 -6.01
N HIS A 54 -20.51 -3.87 -6.77
CA HIS A 54 -19.22 -4.33 -6.26
C HIS A 54 -18.10 -3.58 -6.95
N LYS A 55 -17.25 -2.90 -6.17
CA LYS A 55 -16.25 -1.97 -6.70
C LYS A 55 -14.84 -2.50 -6.58
N THR A 56 -14.62 -3.61 -5.89
CA THR A 56 -13.30 -4.23 -5.75
C THR A 56 -13.42 -5.74 -5.67
N ILE A 57 -12.54 -6.44 -6.39
CA ILE A 57 -12.28 -7.86 -6.18
C ILE A 57 -11.10 -7.97 -5.22
N VAL A 58 -11.28 -8.81 -4.21
CA VAL A 58 -10.22 -9.20 -3.28
C VAL A 58 -9.73 -10.59 -3.69
N VAL A 59 -8.43 -10.68 -3.91
CA VAL A 59 -7.72 -11.96 -4.05
C VAL A 59 -7.09 -12.27 -2.71
N ASP A 60 -7.52 -13.36 -2.08
CA ASP A 60 -7.11 -13.75 -0.74
C ASP A 60 -6.63 -15.21 -0.71
N SER A 61 -5.51 -15.44 -0.02
CA SER A 61 -4.90 -16.79 0.09
C SER A 61 -5.70 -17.78 0.95
N ARG A 62 -6.64 -17.31 1.77
CA ARG A 62 -7.52 -18.13 2.62
C ARG A 62 -8.94 -18.25 2.07
N GLN A 63 -9.52 -17.15 1.58
CA GLN A 63 -10.91 -17.10 1.12
C GLN A 63 -11.06 -17.26 -0.41
N GLY A 64 -9.97 -17.19 -1.17
CA GLY A 64 -9.99 -17.24 -2.62
C GLY A 64 -10.35 -15.89 -3.25
N LEU A 65 -11.21 -15.89 -4.27
CA LEU A 65 -11.67 -14.66 -4.92
C LEU A 65 -13.08 -14.30 -4.47
N PHE A 66 -13.27 -13.03 -4.12
CA PHE A 66 -14.58 -12.49 -3.81
C PHE A 66 -14.65 -11.00 -4.14
N ALA A 67 -15.86 -10.48 -4.29
CA ALA A 67 -16.10 -9.08 -4.63
C ALA A 67 -16.76 -8.33 -3.47
N VAL A 68 -16.40 -7.06 -3.28
CA VAL A 68 -16.88 -6.20 -2.18
C VAL A 68 -17.43 -4.87 -2.71
N PRO A 69 -18.40 -4.24 -2.02
CA PRO A 69 -19.01 -2.98 -2.45
C PRO A 69 -18.11 -1.76 -2.32
N GLU A 70 -17.09 -1.81 -1.46
CA GLU A 70 -16.15 -0.71 -1.22
C GLU A 70 -15.13 -0.57 -2.36
N THR A 71 -14.69 0.66 -2.63
CA THR A 71 -13.52 0.91 -3.48
C THR A 71 -12.23 0.56 -2.73
N THR A 72 -11.15 0.28 -3.47
CA THR A 72 -9.80 0.08 -2.90
C THR A 72 -9.39 1.18 -1.92
N ASN A 73 -9.65 2.45 -2.25
CA ASN A 73 -9.39 3.59 -1.36
C ASN A 73 -10.23 3.55 -0.07
N GLN A 74 -11.52 3.21 -0.18
CA GLN A 74 -12.39 3.06 1.00
C GLN A 74 -11.89 1.93 1.91
N LEU A 75 -11.47 0.81 1.33
CA LEU A 75 -10.90 -0.31 2.07
C LEU A 75 -9.62 0.10 2.81
N PHE A 76 -8.67 0.77 2.14
CA PHE A 76 -7.44 1.26 2.79
C PHE A 76 -7.71 2.30 3.88
N ASN A 77 -8.67 3.21 3.67
CA ASN A 77 -9.05 4.18 4.69
C ASN A 77 -9.66 3.50 5.93
N ALA A 78 -10.48 2.47 5.72
CA ALA A 78 -11.03 1.67 6.82
C ALA A 78 -9.93 0.95 7.62
N VAL A 79 -8.84 0.52 6.98
CA VAL A 79 -7.66 -0.03 7.67
C VAL A 79 -6.95 1.04 8.49
N LYS A 80 -6.68 2.22 7.90
CA LYS A 80 -5.99 3.33 8.60
C LYS A 80 -6.74 3.78 9.85
N GLN A 81 -8.08 3.82 9.79
CA GLN A 81 -8.90 4.26 10.92
C GLN A 81 -8.84 3.32 12.13
N LYS A 82 -8.56 2.02 11.92
CA LYS A 82 -8.52 1.03 13.00
C LYS A 82 -7.30 1.15 13.92
N GLN A 83 -6.25 1.87 13.54
CA GLN A 83 -5.03 2.00 14.35
C GLN A 83 -4.43 3.42 14.23
N ARG A 84 -4.69 4.28 15.22
CA ARG A 84 -4.15 5.65 15.29
C ARG A 84 -2.70 5.67 15.82
N VAL A 85 -1.75 5.16 15.04
CA VAL A 85 -0.34 5.10 15.47
C VAL A 85 0.45 6.35 15.05
N LEU A 86 0.07 7.00 13.94
CA LEU A 86 0.73 8.21 13.44
C LEU A 86 -0.30 9.20 12.87
N PRO A 87 0.02 10.50 12.82
CA PRO A 87 -0.80 11.49 12.14
C PRO A 87 -1.05 11.08 10.68
N PRO A 88 -2.28 11.28 10.13
CA PRO A 88 -2.60 10.90 8.75
C PRO A 88 -1.63 11.44 7.70
N ASN A 89 -1.11 12.65 7.91
CA ASN A 89 -0.20 13.32 6.98
C ASN A 89 1.19 12.67 6.93
N SER A 90 1.65 12.05 8.01
CA SER A 90 2.95 11.37 8.05
C SER A 90 2.98 10.16 7.10
N PHE A 91 1.88 9.41 7.00
CA PHE A 91 1.78 8.27 6.07
C PHE A 91 1.87 8.69 4.60
N ARG A 92 1.40 9.89 4.25
CA ARG A 92 1.48 10.40 2.88
C ARG A 92 2.90 10.86 2.51
N ARG A 93 3.70 11.25 3.50
CA ARG A 93 5.04 11.82 3.28
C ARG A 93 6.17 10.81 3.37
N MET A 94 6.01 9.72 4.12
CA MET A 94 7.03 8.66 4.20
C MET A 94 7.53 8.21 2.83
N PRO A 95 6.66 7.96 1.83
CA PRO A 95 7.12 7.54 0.51
C PRO A 95 7.98 8.60 -0.17
N ILE A 96 7.61 9.88 -0.06
CA ILE A 96 8.36 10.99 -0.63
C ILE A 96 9.76 11.09 -0.01
N HIS A 97 9.88 10.95 1.32
CA HIS A 97 11.19 10.94 1.99
C HIS A 97 12.03 9.70 1.67
N ALA A 98 11.40 8.61 1.22
CA ALA A 98 12.09 7.44 0.68
C ALA A 98 12.39 7.58 -0.83
N GLY A 99 12.10 8.72 -1.45
CA GLY A 99 12.34 8.98 -2.88
C GLY A 99 11.22 8.50 -3.81
N VAL A 100 10.09 8.01 -3.26
CA VAL A 100 8.94 7.49 -4.01
C VAL A 100 7.86 8.56 -4.13
N THR A 101 7.79 9.21 -5.29
CA THR A 101 6.85 10.30 -5.58
C THR A 101 5.66 9.88 -6.44
N GLU A 102 5.80 8.77 -7.18
CA GLU A 102 4.76 8.21 -8.04
C GLU A 102 4.29 6.85 -7.53
N TYR A 103 3.05 6.46 -7.86
CA TYR A 103 2.48 5.16 -7.48
C TYR A 103 2.66 4.83 -5.99
N ILE A 104 2.35 5.82 -5.14
CA ILE A 104 2.61 5.81 -3.71
C ILE A 104 2.08 4.50 -3.07
N PRO A 105 2.94 3.67 -2.45
CA PRO A 105 2.51 2.43 -1.83
C PRO A 105 1.68 2.68 -0.58
N PHE A 106 0.78 1.75 -0.28
CA PHE A 106 0.09 1.67 0.99
C PHE A 106 0.86 0.74 1.93
N ILE A 107 1.48 1.34 2.95
CA ILE A 107 2.20 0.61 3.98
C ILE A 107 1.58 0.89 5.35
N PHE A 108 1.05 -0.16 5.98
CA PHE A 108 0.41 -0.04 7.28
C PHE A 108 0.53 -1.34 8.10
N GLY A 109 1.11 -1.27 9.29
CA GLY A 109 1.34 -2.47 10.09
C GLY A 109 2.32 -3.40 9.38
N GLN A 110 1.88 -4.60 8.98
CA GLN A 110 2.65 -5.51 8.11
C GLN A 110 2.14 -5.50 6.65
N LEU A 111 1.09 -4.73 6.37
CA LEU A 111 0.49 -4.65 5.05
C LEU A 111 1.37 -3.78 4.16
N ARG A 112 1.78 -4.33 3.02
CA ARG A 112 2.62 -3.67 2.02
C ARG A 112 1.97 -3.86 0.65
N PHE A 113 1.15 -2.90 0.25
CA PHE A 113 0.50 -2.89 -1.05
C PHE A 113 1.10 -1.81 -1.95
N THR A 114 1.45 -2.17 -3.18
CA THR A 114 1.85 -1.20 -4.20
C THR A 114 0.80 -1.15 -5.31
N PRO A 115 0.42 0.04 -5.79
CA PRO A 115 -0.42 0.14 -6.96
C PRO A 115 0.38 -0.22 -8.22
N LEU A 116 -0.31 -0.81 -9.18
CA LEU A 116 0.16 -0.95 -10.55
C LEU A 116 -0.37 0.20 -11.42
N LYS A 117 0.06 0.22 -12.69
CA LYS A 117 -0.44 1.17 -13.68
C LYS A 117 -1.96 1.03 -13.81
N LYS A 118 -2.67 2.16 -13.81
CA LYS A 118 -4.11 2.18 -14.10
C LYS A 118 -4.33 1.80 -15.55
N THR A 119 -5.38 1.04 -15.80
CA THR A 119 -5.88 0.80 -17.17
C THR A 119 -6.52 2.08 -17.71
N GLU A 120 -6.78 2.12 -19.02
CA GLU A 120 -7.52 3.22 -19.67
C GLU A 120 -8.94 3.38 -19.10
N THR A 121 -9.55 2.29 -18.64
CA THR A 121 -10.85 2.28 -17.96
C THR A 121 -10.79 2.85 -16.54
N GLY A 122 -9.60 3.16 -16.03
CA GLY A 122 -9.38 3.67 -14.68
C GLY A 122 -9.29 2.59 -13.60
N ASP A 123 -9.40 1.31 -13.97
CA ASP A 123 -9.24 0.20 -13.05
C ASP A 123 -7.77 0.14 -12.59
N GLN A 124 -7.58 0.00 -11.27
CA GLN A 124 -6.26 -0.09 -10.65
C GLN A 124 -6.12 -1.40 -9.89
N ILE A 125 -5.03 -2.11 -10.18
CA ILE A 125 -4.60 -3.27 -9.44
C ILE A 125 -3.65 -2.83 -8.33
N TRP A 126 -3.86 -3.33 -7.13
CA TRP A 126 -2.95 -3.20 -6.00
C TRP A 126 -2.44 -4.58 -5.61
N ILE A 127 -1.13 -4.74 -5.53
CA ILE A 127 -0.50 -6.03 -5.23
C ILE A 127 0.17 -5.98 -3.86
N ALA A 128 -0.04 -7.01 -3.05
CA ALA A 128 0.67 -7.20 -1.78
C ALA A 128 2.10 -7.65 -2.06
N ALA A 129 3.02 -6.70 -2.25
CA ALA A 129 4.40 -6.93 -2.64
C ALA A 129 5.11 -7.99 -1.77
N SER A 130 4.92 -7.90 -0.44
CA SER A 130 5.50 -8.84 0.53
C SER A 130 5.06 -10.31 0.36
N LYS A 131 3.98 -10.55 -0.39
CA LYS A 131 3.39 -11.86 -0.65
C LYS A 131 3.76 -12.42 -2.01
N VAL A 132 4.39 -11.63 -2.89
CA VAL A 132 4.93 -12.14 -4.15
C VAL A 132 6.06 -13.11 -3.83
N GLU A 133 6.03 -14.28 -4.46
CA GLU A 133 7.04 -15.33 -4.32
C GLU A 133 7.92 -15.40 -5.56
N ASN A 134 7.31 -15.38 -6.74
CA ASN A 134 8.01 -15.38 -8.02
C ASN A 134 7.17 -14.68 -9.09
N HIS A 135 7.81 -14.24 -10.17
CA HIS A 135 7.13 -13.74 -11.36
C HIS A 135 7.93 -13.99 -12.64
N GLU A 136 7.22 -14.28 -13.73
CA GLU A 136 7.80 -14.66 -15.02
C GLU A 136 7.09 -13.91 -16.16
N ILE A 137 7.84 -13.60 -17.21
CA ILE A 137 7.31 -13.01 -18.44
C ILE A 137 6.54 -14.09 -19.22
N ILE A 138 5.27 -13.83 -19.54
CA ILE A 138 4.43 -14.78 -20.30
C ILE A 138 4.83 -14.78 -21.78
N SER A 139 5.03 -13.58 -22.32
CA SER A 139 5.51 -13.34 -23.67
C SER A 139 6.28 -12.02 -23.68
N SER A 140 7.34 -11.94 -24.49
CA SER A 140 8.13 -10.72 -24.68
C SER A 140 7.31 -9.56 -25.28
N THR A 141 6.14 -9.85 -25.86
CA THR A 141 5.27 -8.86 -26.51
C THR A 141 4.17 -8.29 -25.60
N ASP A 142 3.72 -9.03 -24.58
CA ASP A 142 2.38 -8.79 -24.02
C ASP A 142 2.31 -7.92 -22.77
N ASN A 143 3.43 -7.34 -22.29
CA ASN A 143 3.45 -6.53 -21.06
C ASN A 143 2.62 -7.18 -19.92
N ALA A 144 2.73 -8.50 -19.80
CA ALA A 144 1.98 -9.30 -18.86
C ALA A 144 2.91 -10.30 -18.17
N LEU A 145 2.73 -10.45 -16.86
CA LEU A 145 3.51 -11.35 -16.04
C LEU A 145 2.62 -12.42 -15.43
N LYS A 146 3.15 -13.64 -15.35
CA LYS A 146 2.63 -14.67 -14.48
C LYS A 146 3.25 -14.46 -13.10
N VAL A 147 2.42 -14.28 -12.09
CA VAL A 147 2.86 -13.95 -10.72
C VAL A 147 2.37 -14.99 -9.75
N TRP A 148 3.31 -15.56 -8.98
CA TRP A 148 3.05 -16.51 -7.91
C TRP A 148 3.07 -15.81 -6.57
N PHE A 149 2.09 -16.15 -5.73
CA PHE A 149 1.97 -15.65 -4.37
C PHE A 149 2.25 -16.75 -3.37
N LYS A 150 2.86 -16.38 -2.26
CA LYS A 150 3.11 -17.27 -1.12
C LYS A 150 1.82 -17.93 -0.67
N LYS A 151 1.88 -19.24 -0.44
CA LYS A 151 0.75 -20.09 0.02
C LYS A 151 -0.38 -20.27 -1.01
N CYS A 152 -0.13 -19.97 -2.28
CA CYS A 152 -1.03 -20.25 -3.39
C CYS A 152 -0.39 -21.21 -4.38
N GLU A 153 -1.20 -22.09 -4.97
CA GLU A 153 -0.71 -23.07 -5.96
C GLU A 153 -0.81 -22.51 -7.37
N GLU A 154 -1.81 -21.64 -7.62
CA GLU A 154 -2.06 -21.08 -8.92
C GLU A 154 -1.48 -19.67 -9.04
N PRO A 155 -0.74 -19.38 -10.14
CA PRO A 155 -0.35 -18.02 -10.43
C PRO A 155 -1.52 -17.20 -10.97
N LEU A 156 -1.32 -15.89 -11.03
CA LEU A 156 -2.22 -14.95 -11.70
C LEU A 156 -1.48 -14.24 -12.84
N ILE A 157 -2.17 -13.97 -13.94
CA ILE A 157 -1.67 -13.14 -15.03
C ILE A 157 -2.00 -11.68 -14.72
N ILE A 158 -0.97 -10.84 -14.66
CA ILE A 158 -1.08 -9.42 -14.31
C ILE A 158 -0.60 -8.56 -15.49
N PRO A 159 -1.38 -7.56 -15.95
CA PRO A 159 -1.00 -6.66 -17.05
C PRO A 159 0.03 -5.63 -16.58
N THR A 160 1.28 -6.06 -16.41
CA THR A 160 2.41 -5.21 -16.06
C THR A 160 3.71 -5.73 -16.67
N SER A 161 4.72 -4.87 -16.79
CA SER A 161 6.04 -5.29 -17.28
C SER A 161 6.93 -5.76 -16.12
N PHE A 162 7.88 -6.64 -16.44
CA PHE A 162 8.87 -7.15 -15.48
C PHE A 162 9.62 -6.02 -14.75
N TYR A 163 10.11 -5.05 -15.51
CA TYR A 163 10.83 -3.90 -14.97
C TYR A 163 9.96 -3.06 -14.03
N PHE A 164 8.71 -2.80 -14.42
CA PHE A 164 7.81 -2.00 -13.61
C PHE A 164 7.49 -2.69 -12.28
N LEU A 165 7.14 -3.97 -12.31
CA LEU A 165 6.84 -4.73 -11.09
C LEU A 165 8.04 -4.75 -10.15
N ASN A 166 9.25 -5.08 -10.64
CA ASN A 166 10.45 -5.10 -9.80
C ASN A 166 10.77 -3.73 -9.19
N THR A 167 10.58 -2.66 -9.95
CA THR A 167 10.74 -1.30 -9.43
C THR A 167 9.77 -1.05 -8.27
N ARG A 168 8.48 -1.40 -8.44
CA ARG A 168 7.47 -1.25 -7.37
C ARG A 168 7.76 -2.10 -6.14
N LEU A 169 8.26 -3.33 -6.33
CA LEU A 169 8.66 -4.21 -5.24
C LEU A 169 9.83 -3.62 -4.44
N LYS A 170 10.85 -3.07 -5.13
CA LYS A 170 11.97 -2.41 -4.46
C LYS A 170 11.52 -1.16 -3.70
N GLU A 171 10.75 -0.27 -4.34
CA GLU A 171 10.27 0.96 -3.72
C GLU A 171 9.47 0.70 -2.45
N ILE A 172 8.65 -0.35 -2.41
CA ILE A 172 7.88 -0.65 -1.20
C ILE A 172 8.76 -1.11 -0.03
N ASP A 173 9.87 -1.79 -0.32
CA ASP A 173 10.83 -2.22 0.68
C ASP A 173 11.66 -1.03 1.16
N ASP A 174 12.05 -0.11 0.27
CA ASP A 174 12.71 1.14 0.63
C ASP A 174 11.85 1.98 1.61
N VAL A 175 10.55 2.14 1.29
CA VAL A 175 9.61 2.85 2.18
C VAL A 175 9.39 2.10 3.50
N TRP A 176 9.33 0.76 3.46
CA TRP A 176 9.20 -0.06 4.66
C TRP A 176 10.40 0.08 5.59
N ASP A 177 11.61 -0.01 5.04
CA ASP A 177 12.86 0.11 5.79
C ASP A 177 13.00 1.52 6.38
N TYR A 178 12.58 2.54 5.64
CA TYR A 178 12.46 3.90 6.17
C TYR A 178 11.49 3.98 7.37
N GLN A 179 10.29 3.39 7.25
CA GLN A 179 9.31 3.38 8.33
C GLN A 179 9.82 2.62 9.57
N MET A 180 10.50 1.50 9.38
CA MET A 180 11.09 0.71 10.47
C MET A 180 12.22 1.44 11.17
N SER A 181 13.09 2.10 10.41
CA SER A 181 14.17 2.95 10.92
C SER A 181 13.61 4.10 11.76
N MET A 182 12.57 4.78 11.26
CA MET A 182 11.89 5.84 12.00
C MET A 182 11.29 5.33 13.32
N ARG A 183 10.60 4.18 13.32
CA ARG A 183 10.04 3.58 14.54
C ARG A 183 11.13 3.22 15.56
N ALA A 184 12.25 2.66 15.10
CA ALA A 184 13.39 2.37 15.96
C ALA A 184 13.94 3.65 16.61
N ASN A 185 14.08 4.72 15.81
CA ASN A 185 14.57 6.01 16.28
C ASN A 185 13.65 6.67 17.31
N ILE A 186 12.33 6.67 17.09
CA ILE A 186 11.34 7.14 18.06
C ILE A 186 11.45 6.34 19.37
N ARG A 187 11.60 5.01 19.28
CA ARG A 187 11.73 4.15 20.46
C ARG A 187 13.00 4.44 21.26
N ILE A 188 14.11 4.70 20.57
CA ILE A 188 15.39 5.09 21.19
C ILE A 188 15.26 6.44 21.89
N ALA A 189 14.63 7.43 21.24
CA ALA A 189 14.41 8.76 21.81
C ALA A 189 13.48 8.75 23.04
N LEU A 190 12.43 7.91 23.02
CA LEU A 190 11.48 7.78 24.12
C LEU A 190 11.96 6.86 25.25
N GLY A 191 12.93 5.97 24.98
CA GLY A 191 13.52 5.10 25.98
C GLY A 191 14.53 5.85 26.84
N LYS A 192 14.28 5.97 28.16
CA LYS A 192 15.14 6.60 29.19
C LYS A 192 16.58 6.03 29.32
N LYS A 193 17.10 5.25 28.37
CA LYS A 193 18.39 4.52 28.44
C LYS A 193 19.30 4.67 27.21
N ALA A 194 19.08 5.66 26.37
CA ALA A 194 19.94 5.92 25.24
C ALA A 194 21.17 6.75 25.66
N ASN A 195 22.33 6.10 25.76
CA ASN A 195 23.61 6.79 25.82
C ASN A 195 23.70 7.74 24.60
N VAL A 196 23.61 9.05 24.84
CA VAL A 196 23.30 10.08 23.83
C VAL A 196 24.14 9.94 22.56
N ARG A 197 25.41 9.53 22.69
CA ARG A 197 26.36 9.33 21.58
C ARG A 197 26.06 8.12 20.70
N TYR A 198 25.66 6.97 21.26
CA TYR A 198 25.38 5.76 20.45
C TYR A 198 24.09 5.95 19.64
N SER A 199 23.10 6.59 20.25
CA SER A 199 21.85 6.96 19.57
C SER A 199 22.08 8.00 18.49
N GLN A 200 22.90 9.03 18.75
CA GLN A 200 23.32 10.01 17.72
C GLN A 200 24.10 9.36 16.57
N TYR A 201 25.00 8.42 16.86
CA TYR A 201 25.74 7.67 15.85
C TYR A 201 24.80 6.83 14.97
N LEU A 202 23.85 6.10 15.57
CA LEU A 202 22.85 5.35 14.81
C LEU A 202 21.98 6.28 13.96
N LEU A 203 21.56 7.43 14.49
CA LEU A 203 20.80 8.44 13.75
C LEU A 203 21.59 9.00 12.56
N SER A 204 22.91 9.19 12.70
CA SER A 204 23.78 9.72 11.62
C SER A 204 24.03 8.75 10.45
N LYS A 205 23.68 7.47 10.59
CA LYS A 205 23.83 6.48 9.51
C LYS A 205 22.71 6.50 8.49
N PHE A 206 21.62 7.23 8.76
CA PHE A 206 20.49 7.28 7.85
C PHE A 206 20.55 8.54 6.99
N PRO A 207 20.26 8.44 5.67
CA PRO A 207 20.36 9.57 4.75
C PRO A 207 19.37 10.71 5.04
N ASN A 208 18.27 10.44 5.77
CA ASN A 208 17.27 11.43 6.18
C ASN A 208 16.97 11.30 7.67
N SER A 209 16.94 12.41 8.41
CA SER A 209 16.68 12.39 9.84
C SER A 209 15.19 12.12 10.10
N PRO A 210 14.82 11.22 11.03
CA PRO A 210 13.42 11.03 11.45
C PRO A 210 12.75 12.32 11.95
N LEU A 211 13.56 13.27 12.44
CA LEU A 211 13.11 14.61 12.82
C LEU A 211 12.55 15.37 11.62
N ASP A 212 13.12 15.20 10.43
CA ASP A 212 12.70 15.93 9.23
C ASP A 212 11.25 15.58 8.86
N LEU A 213 10.88 14.29 8.90
CA LEU A 213 9.50 13.87 8.65
C LEU A 213 8.52 14.39 9.72
N ILE A 214 8.92 14.39 10.99
CA ILE A 214 8.09 14.87 12.10
C ILE A 214 7.89 16.38 11.98
N LEU A 215 8.97 17.12 11.75
CA LEU A 215 8.98 18.56 11.49
C LEU A 215 8.09 18.91 10.31
N ASP A 216 8.25 18.21 9.19
CA ASP A 216 7.44 18.41 8.01
C ASP A 216 5.96 18.10 8.25
N SER A 217 5.66 16.99 8.91
CA SER A 217 4.28 16.61 9.25
C SER A 217 3.62 17.67 10.14
N ASN A 218 4.33 18.15 11.15
CA ASN A 218 3.87 19.20 12.05
C ASN A 218 3.72 20.53 11.32
N ARG A 219 4.65 20.87 10.41
CA ARG A 219 4.62 22.09 9.59
C ARG A 219 3.29 22.18 8.84
N ILE A 220 2.87 21.13 8.13
CA ILE A 220 1.59 21.20 7.41
C ILE A 220 0.39 21.06 8.33
N ALA A 221 0.47 20.30 9.42
CA ALA A 221 -0.62 20.30 10.40
C ALA A 221 -0.91 21.71 10.93
N ILE A 222 0.14 22.49 11.21
CA ILE A 222 0.02 23.91 11.61
C ILE A 222 -0.61 24.72 10.47
N LYS A 223 -0.09 24.61 9.24
CA LYS A 223 -0.64 25.35 8.07
C LYS A 223 -2.11 25.01 7.79
N GLU A 224 -2.47 23.73 7.81
CA GLU A 224 -3.86 23.26 7.60
C GLU A 224 -4.78 23.76 8.71
N THR A 225 -4.32 23.74 9.96
CA THR A 225 -5.08 24.24 11.11
C THR A 225 -5.31 25.75 11.00
N MET A 226 -4.27 26.53 10.71
CA MET A 226 -4.42 27.99 10.58
C MET A 226 -5.30 28.36 9.38
N LYS A 227 -5.16 27.64 8.26
CA LYS A 227 -6.06 27.79 7.11
C LYS A 227 -7.52 27.48 7.46
N TYR A 228 -7.77 26.45 8.26
CA TYR A 228 -9.12 26.10 8.74
C TYR A 228 -9.75 27.24 9.56
N TYR A 229 -8.93 27.94 10.36
CA TYR A 229 -9.35 29.12 11.12
C TYR A 229 -9.29 30.43 10.33
N CYS A 230 -9.06 30.38 9.01
CA CYS A 230 -8.91 31.56 8.14
C CYS A 230 -7.80 32.52 8.61
N ILE A 231 -6.74 31.98 9.20
CA ILE A 231 -5.55 32.72 9.63
C ILE A 231 -4.45 32.49 8.59
N ASP A 232 -4.06 33.55 7.89
CA ASP A 232 -2.89 33.54 7.03
C ASP A 232 -1.63 33.69 7.89
N ILE A 233 -0.76 32.69 7.78
CA ILE A 233 0.54 32.68 8.45
C ILE A 233 1.63 32.54 7.39
N ASP A 234 2.75 33.23 7.58
CA ASP A 234 3.94 33.03 6.77
C ASP A 234 4.77 31.84 7.29
N ASP A 235 5.78 31.45 6.50
CA ASP A 235 6.66 30.35 6.87
C ASP A 235 7.49 30.65 8.14
N ALA A 236 7.80 31.92 8.42
CA ALA A 236 8.57 32.31 9.59
C ALA A 236 7.79 32.06 10.89
N ILE A 237 6.48 32.32 10.89
CA ILE A 237 5.58 32.03 12.01
C ILE A 237 5.44 30.52 12.21
N VAL A 238 5.35 29.74 11.13
CA VAL A 238 5.31 28.28 11.23
C VAL A 238 6.58 27.73 11.88
N GLU A 239 7.75 28.22 11.48
CA GLU A 239 9.04 27.83 12.09
C GLU A 239 9.12 28.21 13.57
N ALA A 240 8.60 29.38 13.94
CA ALA A 240 8.56 29.82 15.33
C ALA A 240 7.67 28.90 16.19
N ILE A 241 6.53 28.46 15.67
CA ILE A 241 5.62 27.50 16.33
C ILE A 241 6.30 26.13 16.45
N LEU A 242 6.94 25.64 15.37
CA LEU A 242 7.66 24.37 15.38
C LEU A 242 8.78 24.35 16.42
N LYS A 243 9.59 25.42 16.50
CA LYS A 243 10.67 25.53 17.49
C LYS A 243 10.16 25.47 18.93
N LYS A 244 9.03 26.12 19.22
CA LYS A 244 8.39 26.07 20.55
C LYS A 244 7.80 24.69 20.88
N SER A 245 7.42 23.90 19.87
CA SER A 245 6.83 22.56 20.07
C SER A 245 7.84 21.45 20.39
N ILE A 246 9.14 21.72 20.24
CA ILE A 246 10.24 20.74 20.36
C ILE A 246 11.06 20.96 21.64
N GLN A 247 10.93 22.13 22.28
CA GLN A 247 11.50 22.46 23.60
C GLN A 247 10.63 21.91 24.73
#